data_AF-A0A0Q9PNT9-F1
#
_entry.id   AF-A0A0Q9PNT9-F1
#
_cell.length_a   1.000
_cell.length_b   1.000
_cell.length_c   1.000
_cell.angle_alpha   90.00
_cell.angle_beta   90.00
_cell.angle_gamma   90.00
#
_symmetry.space_group_name_H-M   'P 1'
#
loop_
_entity.id
_entity.type
_entity.pdbx_description
1 polymer ?
#
loop_
_entity_poly.entity_id
_entity_poly.type
_entity_poly.pdbx_seq_one_letter_code
_entity_poly.pdbx_strand_id
1 'polypeptide(L)'
;MGRALVLSIVVVLATCSRHEPAWTVDALAHDPQHLYALRHRCAAERMRAGEAACRLADAAYARRFFLGLGGPGEYQTLTSLPPMPASFEADDDGAQP
;
A
#
# COMPACT_ATOMS: atom_id res chain seq x y z
N MET A 1 12.61 37.50 -27.50
CA MET A 1 13.02 37.08 -26.14
C MET A 1 11.83 36.76 -25.23
N GLY A 2 10.81 37.63 -25.11
CA GLY A 2 9.67 37.37 -24.21
C GLY A 2 8.85 36.11 -24.51
N ARG A 3 8.60 35.79 -25.79
CA ARG A 3 7.86 34.56 -26.17
C ARG A 3 8.56 33.27 -25.75
N ALA A 4 9.89 33.21 -25.87
CA ALA A 4 10.67 32.04 -25.46
C ALA A 4 10.66 31.86 -23.94
N LEU A 5 10.77 32.96 -23.19
CA LEU A 5 10.69 32.95 -21.73
C LEU A 5 9.32 32.46 -21.24
N VAL A 6 8.24 32.94 -21.86
CA VAL A 6 6.86 32.52 -21.53
C VAL A 6 6.67 31.03 -21.83
N LEU A 7 7.18 30.53 -22.95
CA LEU A 7 7.12 29.09 -23.29
C LEU A 7 7.91 28.23 -22.30
N SER A 8 9.11 28.66 -21.89
CA SER A 8 9.90 27.95 -20.87
C SER A 8 9.18 27.91 -19.52
N ILE A 9 8.57 29.02 -19.09
CA ILE A 9 7.80 29.09 -17.83
C ILE A 9 6.60 28.14 -17.89
N VAL A 10 5.86 28.11 -19.00
CA VAL A 10 4.72 27.21 -19.17
C VAL A 10 5.14 25.74 -19.13
N VAL A 11 6.27 25.38 -19.75
CA VAL A 11 6.79 24.00 -19.72
C VAL A 11 7.20 23.59 -18.30
N VAL A 12 7.92 24.45 -17.56
CA VAL A 12 8.32 24.19 -16.17
C VAL A 12 7.08 24.04 -15.28
N LEU A 13 6.10 24.94 -15.40
CA LEU A 13 4.84 24.85 -14.67
C LEU A 13 4.04 23.60 -15.02
N ALA A 14 4.01 23.19 -16.30
CA ALA A 14 3.34 21.96 -16.75
C ALA A 14 3.99 20.68 -16.22
N THR A 15 5.29 20.71 -15.91
CA THR A 15 5.97 19.59 -15.23
C THR A 15 5.72 19.57 -13.73
N CYS A 16 5.52 20.73 -13.09
CA CYS A 16 5.10 20.81 -11.69
C CYS A 16 3.61 20.50 -11.48
N SER A 17 2.77 20.71 -12.51
CA SER A 17 1.32 20.48 -12.46
C SER A 17 0.90 19.05 -12.82
N ARG A 18 1.83 18.17 -13.22
CA ARG A 18 1.65 16.71 -13.06
C ARG A 18 1.78 16.35 -11.58
N HIS A 19 0.93 16.96 -10.78
CA HIS A 19 0.62 16.50 -9.45
C HIS A 19 -0.23 15.25 -9.68
N GLU A 20 0.42 14.09 -9.78
CA GLU A 20 -0.22 12.81 -9.51
C GLU A 20 -1.14 13.00 -8.31
N PRO A 21 -2.38 12.47 -8.33
CA PRO A 21 -3.34 12.68 -7.24
C PRO A 21 -2.59 12.46 -5.94
N ALA A 22 -2.53 13.49 -5.08
CA ALA A 22 -1.59 13.50 -3.97
C ALA A 22 -1.79 12.22 -3.16
N TRP A 23 -0.90 11.24 -3.37
CA TRP A 23 -0.89 9.98 -2.65
C TRP A 23 -0.40 10.38 -1.27
N THR A 24 -1.32 10.88 -0.46
CA THR A 24 -1.08 11.23 0.93
C THR A 24 -1.37 10.01 1.77
N VAL A 25 -0.74 9.97 2.95
CA VAL A 25 -0.99 8.91 3.94
C VAL A 25 -2.48 8.82 4.29
N ASP A 26 -3.15 9.98 4.39
CA ASP A 26 -4.57 10.04 4.75
C ASP A 26 -5.48 9.55 3.61
N ALA A 27 -5.21 9.96 2.36
CA ALA A 27 -5.96 9.49 1.21
C ALA A 27 -5.84 7.97 1.03
N LEU A 28 -4.62 7.43 1.11
CA LEU A 28 -4.39 5.98 1.02
C LEU A 28 -5.00 5.20 2.20
N ALA A 29 -5.03 5.76 3.41
CA ALA A 29 -5.63 5.08 4.55
C ALA A 29 -7.14 4.84 4.36
N HIS A 30 -7.81 5.75 3.64
CA HIS A 30 -9.23 5.67 3.29
C HIS A 30 -9.50 4.95 1.96
N ASP A 31 -8.45 4.57 1.20
CA ASP A 31 -8.57 3.86 -0.07
C ASP A 31 -7.83 2.51 -0.04
N PRO A 32 -8.47 1.45 0.51
CA PRO A 32 -7.81 0.16 0.71
C PRO A 32 -7.42 -0.52 -0.61
N GLN A 33 -8.17 -0.33 -1.69
CA GLN A 33 -7.88 -0.97 -2.97
C GLN A 33 -6.56 -0.46 -3.56
N HIS A 34 -6.37 0.86 -3.59
CA HIS A 34 -5.13 1.46 -4.05
C HIS A 34 -3.96 1.17 -3.11
N LEU A 35 -4.20 1.13 -1.79
CA LEU A 35 -3.18 0.77 -0.80
C LEU A 35 -2.70 -0.68 -0.97
N TYR A 36 -3.61 -1.64 -1.22
CA TYR A 36 -3.25 -3.05 -1.44
C TYR A 36 -2.45 -3.25 -2.72
N ALA A 37 -2.86 -2.61 -3.82
CA ALA A 37 -2.12 -2.66 -5.07
C ALA A 37 -0.70 -2.07 -4.92
N LEU A 38 -0.56 -0.96 -4.18
CA LEU A 38 0.74 -0.37 -3.88
C LEU A 38 1.60 -1.29 -3.01
N ARG A 39 1.02 -1.91 -1.99
CA ARG A 39 1.70 -2.89 -1.13
C ARG A 39 2.21 -4.09 -1.90
N HIS A 40 1.39 -4.65 -2.80
CA HIS A 40 1.78 -5.76 -3.66
C HIS A 40 2.97 -5.40 -4.55
N ARG A 41 2.96 -4.21 -5.18
CA ARG A 41 4.10 -3.72 -5.96
C ARG A 41 5.36 -3.54 -5.13
N CYS A 42 5.23 -3.03 -3.90
CA CYS A 42 6.36 -2.88 -2.98
C CYS A 42 6.95 -4.21 -2.50
N ALA A 43 6.12 -5.25 -2.35
CA ALA A 43 6.56 -6.59 -1.99
C ALA A 43 7.26 -7.29 -3.17
N ALA A 44 6.74 -7.13 -4.39
CA ALA A 44 7.31 -7.75 -5.57
C ALA A 44 8.58 -7.05 -6.08
N GLU A 45 8.55 -5.72 -6.20
CA GLU A 45 9.59 -4.95 -6.91
C GLU A 45 9.81 -3.56 -6.30
N ARG A 46 10.27 -3.53 -5.04
CA ARG A 46 10.51 -2.29 -4.27
C ARG A 46 11.29 -1.21 -5.03
N MET A 47 12.35 -1.58 -5.75
CA MET A 47 13.16 -0.64 -6.54
C MET A 47 12.36 0.01 -7.68
N ARG A 48 11.45 -0.72 -8.33
CA ARG A 48 10.59 -0.17 -9.39
C ARG A 48 9.40 0.60 -8.82
N ALA A 49 8.85 0.16 -7.69
CA ALA A 49 7.77 0.85 -6.98
C ALA A 49 8.23 2.20 -6.39
N GLY A 50 9.51 2.32 -6.04
CA GLY A 50 10.12 3.51 -5.45
C GLY A 50 10.00 3.52 -3.93
N GLU A 51 11.13 3.70 -3.25
CA GLU A 51 11.22 3.63 -1.78
C GLU A 51 10.29 4.64 -1.07
N ALA A 52 10.13 5.84 -1.64
CA ALA A 52 9.21 6.84 -1.10
C ALA A 52 7.74 6.37 -1.14
N ALA A 53 7.32 5.72 -2.21
CA ALA A 53 5.96 5.19 -2.34
C ALA A 53 5.74 4.00 -1.38
N CYS A 54 6.76 3.17 -1.16
CA CYS A 54 6.66 2.07 -0.20
C CYS A 54 6.58 2.57 1.25
N ARG A 55 7.37 3.59 1.63
CA ARG A 55 7.24 4.23 2.96
C ARG A 55 5.88 4.89 3.15
N LEU A 56 5.33 5.49 2.10
CA LEU A 56 3.99 6.04 2.12
C LEU A 56 2.93 4.95 2.36
N ALA A 57 3.06 3.79 1.71
CA ALA A 57 2.19 2.64 1.94
C ALA A 57 2.27 2.13 3.39
N ASP A 58 3.48 2.02 3.95
CA ASP A 58 3.68 1.62 5.36
C ASP A 58 3.00 2.59 6.32
N ALA A 59 3.19 3.90 6.11
CA ALA A 59 2.56 4.93 6.92
C ALA A 59 1.03 4.91 6.79
N ALA A 60 0.50 4.67 5.59
CA ALA A 60 -0.94 4.61 5.35
C ALA A 60 -1.59 3.39 6.04
N TYR A 61 -0.92 2.23 6.00
CA TYR A 61 -1.36 1.06 6.77
C TYR A 61 -1.38 1.32 8.27
N ALA A 62 -0.33 1.92 8.82
CA ALA A 62 -0.29 2.28 10.24
C ALA A 62 -1.44 3.24 10.59
N ARG A 63 -1.67 4.28 9.78
CA ARG A 63 -2.76 5.23 9.98
C ARG A 63 -4.13 4.55 9.91
N ARG A 64 -4.35 3.67 8.92
CA ARG A 64 -5.59 2.88 8.76
C ARG A 64 -5.89 2.06 10.02
N PHE A 65 -4.87 1.41 10.56
CA PHE A 65 -4.98 0.63 11.79
C PHE A 65 -5.38 1.51 12.99
N PHE A 66 -4.65 2.61 13.24
CA PHE A 66 -4.93 3.48 14.39
C PHE A 66 -6.28 4.21 14.30
N LEU A 67 -6.78 4.46 13.10
CA LEU A 67 -8.09 5.07 12.88
C LEU A 67 -9.24 4.05 12.88
N GLY A 68 -8.95 2.74 12.97
CA GLY A 68 -9.98 1.71 12.91
C GLY A 68 -10.76 1.71 11.59
N LEU A 69 -10.13 2.11 10.49
CA LEU A 69 -10.79 2.18 9.16
C LEU A 69 -11.04 0.79 8.53
N GLY A 70 -10.70 -0.28 9.26
CA GLY A 70 -10.89 -1.66 8.86
C GLY A 70 -12.35 -1.99 8.57
N GLY A 71 -12.63 -2.60 7.42
CA GLY A 71 -13.99 -2.97 7.01
C GLY A 71 -14.35 -4.41 7.35
N PRO A 72 -15.63 -4.78 7.44
CA PRO A 72 -16.05 -6.17 7.69
C PRO A 72 -15.61 -7.15 6.59
N GLY A 73 -15.37 -6.66 5.37
CA GLY A 73 -14.82 -7.46 4.27
C GLY A 73 -13.29 -7.58 4.25
N GLU A 74 -12.58 -6.90 5.16
CA GLU A 74 -11.13 -6.97 5.27
C GLU A 74 -10.68 -8.04 6.27
N TYR A 75 -11.53 -8.35 7.25
CA TYR A 75 -11.27 -9.42 8.22
C TYR A 75 -11.92 -10.73 7.76
N GLN A 76 -11.22 -11.82 8.03
CA GLN A 76 -11.79 -13.14 7.89
C GLN A 76 -12.96 -13.31 8.86
N THR A 77 -14.04 -13.94 8.39
CA THR A 77 -15.17 -14.29 9.25
C THR A 77 -14.83 -15.56 10.02
N LEU A 78 -15.54 -15.82 11.13
CA LEU A 78 -15.34 -17.06 11.88
C LEU A 78 -15.48 -18.31 11.00
N THR A 79 -16.31 -18.24 9.97
CA THR A 79 -16.56 -19.34 9.01
C THR A 79 -15.40 -19.57 8.03
N SER A 80 -14.56 -18.56 7.79
CA SER A 80 -13.39 -18.71 6.90
C SER A 80 -12.12 -19.12 7.64
N LEU A 81 -12.13 -19.08 8.98
CA LEU A 81 -11.02 -19.59 9.79
C LEU A 81 -10.97 -21.12 9.69
N PRO A 82 -9.76 -21.73 9.62
CA PRO A 82 -9.63 -23.17 9.68
C PRO A 82 -10.19 -23.69 11.02
N PRO A 83 -10.68 -24.96 11.06
CA PRO A 83 -11.12 -25.55 12.32
C PRO A 83 -10.00 -25.50 13.35
N MET A 84 -10.39 -25.25 14.60
CA MET A 84 -9.44 -25.18 15.71
C MET A 84 -8.77 -26.55 15.88
N PRO A 85 -7.42 -26.64 15.86
CA PRO A 85 -6.75 -27.93 15.99
C PRO A 85 -7.00 -28.52 17.38
N ALA A 86 -6.97 -29.85 17.48
CA ALA A 86 -7.21 -30.56 18.74
C ALA A 86 -6.12 -30.29 19.80
N SER A 87 -4.91 -29.95 19.35
CA SER A 87 -3.77 -29.55 20.17
C SER A 87 -2.90 -28.52 19.42
N PHE A 88 -2.06 -27.80 20.15
CA PHE A 88 -1.10 -26.84 19.59
C PHE A 88 0.21 -27.48 19.11
N GLU A 89 0.45 -28.74 19.48
CA GLU A 89 1.62 -29.48 18.99
C GLU A 89 1.32 -29.95 17.56
N ALA A 90 2.17 -29.56 16.62
CA ALA A 90 2.17 -30.20 15.32
C ALA A 90 2.55 -31.67 15.52
N ASP A 91 1.92 -32.59 14.77
CA ASP A 91 2.47 -33.92 14.59
C ASP A 91 3.83 -33.77 13.90
N ASP A 92 4.89 -33.54 14.69
CA ASP A 92 6.27 -33.84 14.32
C ASP A 92 6.41 -35.37 14.37
N ASP A 93 5.63 -36.06 13.54
CA ASP A 93 5.91 -37.44 13.20
C ASP A 93 7.12 -37.40 12.29
N GLY A 94 8.29 -37.39 12.94
CA GLY A 94 9.61 -37.35 12.35
C GLY A 94 9.71 -38.27 11.13
N ALA A 95 9.48 -37.69 9.96
CA ALA A 95 9.76 -38.31 8.69
C ALA A 95 11.28 -38.28 8.48
N GLN A 96 11.94 -39.25 9.14
CA GLN A 96 13.22 -39.84 8.79
C GLN A 96 13.16 -40.40 7.34
N PRO A 97 14.30 -40.55 6.62
CA PRO A 97 15.68 -40.68 7.12
C PRO A 97 16.61 -39.48 6.86
#